data_AF-A0A150QFN4-F1
#
_entry.id   AF-A0A150QFN4-F1
#
_cell.length_a   1.000
_cell.length_b   1.000
_cell.length_c   1.000
_cell.angle_alpha   90.00
_cell.angle_beta   90.00
_cell.angle_gamma   90.00
#
_symmetry.space_group_name_H-M   'P 1'
#
loop_
_entity.id
_entity.type
_entity.pdbx_description
1 polymer ?
#
loop_
_entity_poly.entity_id
_entity_poly.type
_entity_poly.pdbx_seq_one_letter_code
_entity_poly.pdbx_strand_id
1 'polypeptide(L)'
;MRSGSAAWVGAAACLLVCGCTTVAGLDRPYHLQPDGGAGGAGGAGGSAPADERCDVEASAGCVYDRCDAVPEGAPAGVYTLDPDGAGPSGALQVHCGEPADGGRWALVFNSVGELGGPTLAFWKILYADRLSPKGEPSLDNNHYQPGLYIPGREYRDEIEDIPGTVVEVLRANAEGIDPETMQLLTPIRLSGGEDNLFDWQFGTGWASEDFDRDTKGDGNCASAFAGVAQHYGNCFVYSLGADGDEDESVTDDDWGPHLETVVATSYGLSNDGSHYTRVKRISRWTRW
;
A
#
# COMPACT_ATOMS: atom_id res chain seq x y z
N MET A 1 10.45 45.56 -56.16
CA MET A 1 9.83 46.80 -55.63
C MET A 1 8.44 46.39 -55.14
N ARG A 2 8.02 46.38 -53.87
CA ARG A 2 8.32 47.11 -52.62
C ARG A 2 8.22 46.07 -51.49
N SER A 3 9.23 45.83 -50.64
CA SER A 3 9.60 46.53 -49.39
C SER A 3 8.42 46.93 -48.50
N GLY A 4 8.34 46.32 -47.31
CA GLY A 4 7.42 46.66 -46.23
C GLY A 4 7.74 45.88 -44.95
N SER A 5 8.80 46.31 -44.25
CA SER A 5 9.18 45.83 -42.92
C SER A 5 8.32 46.49 -41.84
N ALA A 6 7.98 45.76 -40.78
CA ALA A 6 7.57 46.33 -39.50
C ALA A 6 8.17 45.50 -38.36
N ALA A 7 9.21 46.05 -37.76
CA ALA A 7 9.78 45.59 -36.51
C ALA A 7 8.93 46.12 -35.35
N TRP A 8 8.60 45.25 -34.39
CA TRP A 8 8.16 45.65 -33.06
C TRP A 8 9.09 45.03 -32.02
N VAL A 9 9.91 45.91 -31.45
CA VAL A 9 10.69 45.71 -30.23
C VAL A 9 9.78 46.12 -29.07
N GLY A 10 9.66 45.26 -28.05
CA GLY A 10 8.80 45.53 -26.90
C GLY A 10 9.14 44.68 -25.68
N ALA A 11 10.18 45.12 -24.97
CA ALA A 11 10.44 44.98 -23.54
C ALA A 11 10.10 43.66 -22.81
N ALA A 12 11.17 42.96 -22.43
CA ALA A 12 11.20 42.03 -21.31
C ALA A 12 10.89 42.77 -19.99
N ALA A 13 10.00 42.21 -19.18
CA ALA A 13 9.85 42.53 -17.76
C ALA A 13 9.91 41.23 -16.96
N CYS A 14 11.06 41.01 -16.33
CA CYS A 14 11.25 40.00 -15.30
C CYS A 14 10.45 40.40 -14.06
N LEU A 15 9.46 39.59 -13.68
CA LEU A 15 8.94 39.55 -12.32
C LEU A 15 9.34 38.20 -11.71
N LEU A 16 10.52 38.21 -11.09
CA LEU A 16 10.93 37.24 -10.08
C LEU A 16 10.08 37.50 -8.84
N VAL A 17 8.99 36.75 -8.69
CA VAL A 17 8.34 36.58 -7.39
C VAL A 17 8.86 35.28 -6.81
N CYS A 18 9.82 35.41 -5.91
CA CYS A 18 10.18 34.38 -4.94
C CYS A 18 8.97 34.10 -4.06
N GLY A 19 8.15 33.12 -4.44
CA GLY A 19 7.20 32.47 -3.57
C GLY A 19 7.81 31.18 -3.04
N CYS A 20 8.48 31.26 -1.88
CA CYS A 20 8.78 30.07 -1.09
C CYS A 20 7.45 29.54 -0.53
N THR A 21 6.78 28.65 -1.24
CA THR A 21 5.81 27.75 -0.62
C THR A 21 6.60 26.76 0.23
N THR A 22 6.60 27.01 1.53
CA THR A 22 6.97 26.01 2.52
C THR A 22 6.03 24.82 2.38
N VAL A 23 6.55 23.73 1.84
CA VAL A 23 6.00 22.38 2.03
C VAL A 23 6.13 22.08 3.53
N ALA A 24 5.01 22.19 4.25
CA ALA A 24 4.91 21.70 5.60
C ALA A 24 4.48 20.23 5.53
N GLY A 25 5.29 19.33 6.08
CA GLY A 25 4.83 17.98 6.45
C GLY A 25 5.55 16.80 5.81
N LEU A 26 6.88 16.78 5.79
CA LEU A 26 7.67 15.55 5.62
C LEU A 26 9.07 15.77 6.20
N ASP A 27 9.17 15.72 7.52
CA ASP A 27 10.34 15.21 8.24
C ASP A 27 10.07 15.34 9.74
N ARG A 28 9.62 14.24 10.35
CA ARG A 28 9.92 14.02 11.77
C ARG A 28 10.79 12.78 11.85
N PRO A 29 12.11 12.94 11.99
CA PRO A 29 12.91 11.86 12.54
C PRO A 29 12.38 11.58 13.95
N TYR A 30 11.94 10.35 14.19
CA TYR A 30 11.68 9.87 15.54
C TYR A 30 13.02 9.91 16.31
N HIS A 31 13.19 10.95 17.11
CA HIS A 31 14.27 11.05 18.07
C HIS A 31 14.00 10.10 19.24
N LEU A 32 14.83 9.08 19.37
CA LEU A 32 15.13 8.46 20.66
C LEU A 32 15.71 9.55 21.57
N GLN A 33 15.05 9.82 22.69
CA GLN A 33 15.56 10.75 23.70
C GLN A 33 16.31 9.94 24.77
N PRO A 34 17.60 10.22 25.03
CA PRO A 34 18.32 9.65 26.15
C PRO A 34 18.23 10.54 27.39
N ASP A 35 18.05 9.87 28.53
CA ASP A 35 18.50 10.12 29.91
C ASP A 35 18.64 11.55 30.50
N GLY A 36 18.00 11.71 31.68
CA GLY A 36 18.47 12.53 32.82
C GLY A 36 17.50 13.65 33.23
N GLY A 37 16.97 13.76 34.45
CA GLY A 37 17.14 12.98 35.67
C GLY A 37 16.38 13.61 36.85
N ALA A 38 16.33 12.83 37.95
CA ALA A 38 16.13 13.19 39.36
C ALA A 38 14.79 13.75 39.86
N GLY A 39 14.10 12.93 40.67
CA GLY A 39 13.45 13.40 41.91
C GLY A 39 12.11 12.74 42.24
N GLY A 40 12.06 11.89 43.28
CA GLY A 40 10.84 11.69 44.05
C GLY A 40 10.45 10.25 44.39
N ALA A 41 10.90 9.80 45.55
CA ALA A 41 10.19 8.98 46.54
C ALA A 41 9.13 7.94 46.09
N GLY A 42 9.46 6.67 46.36
CA GLY A 42 8.62 5.82 47.22
C GLY A 42 7.31 5.30 46.64
N GLY A 43 7.40 4.19 45.91
CA GLY A 43 6.25 3.35 45.62
C GLY A 43 6.72 1.95 45.25
N ALA A 44 6.61 1.01 46.19
CA ALA A 44 6.68 -0.41 45.88
C ALA A 44 5.44 -0.80 45.08
N GLY A 45 5.48 -0.57 43.76
CA GLY A 45 4.55 -1.09 42.79
C GLY A 45 5.26 -2.19 42.02
N GLY A 46 4.96 -3.45 42.33
CA GLY A 46 5.42 -4.56 41.53
C GLY A 46 5.03 -4.33 40.08
N SER A 47 6.02 -4.38 39.18
CA SER A 47 5.79 -4.55 37.76
C SER A 47 4.97 -5.82 37.58
N ALA A 48 3.68 -5.65 37.28
CA ALA A 48 2.91 -6.74 36.72
C ALA A 48 3.63 -7.16 35.42
N PRO A 49 3.86 -8.45 35.18
CA PRO A 49 4.37 -8.90 33.90
C PRO A 49 3.41 -8.41 32.80
N ALA A 50 3.97 -8.00 31.66
CA ALA A 50 3.22 -7.46 30.53
C ALA A 50 2.32 -8.51 29.84
N ASP A 51 2.23 -9.73 30.37
CA ASP A 51 1.52 -10.86 29.76
C ASP A 51 0.05 -10.95 30.22
N GLU A 52 -0.27 -10.81 31.50
CA GLU A 52 -1.63 -11.13 32.00
C GLU A 52 -2.75 -10.17 31.53
N ARG A 53 -2.43 -9.02 30.93
CA ARG A 53 -3.45 -8.06 30.46
C ARG A 53 -3.72 -8.12 28.96
N CYS A 54 -2.78 -8.64 28.16
CA CYS A 54 -2.91 -8.61 26.70
C CYS A 54 -3.71 -9.79 26.14
N ASP A 55 -3.95 -10.82 26.96
CA ASP A 55 -4.67 -12.03 26.55
C ASP A 55 -6.20 -11.88 26.59
N VAL A 56 -6.72 -10.92 27.37
CA VAL A 56 -8.16 -10.77 27.63
C VAL A 56 -8.74 -9.50 27.02
N GLU A 57 -7.99 -8.40 27.07
CA GLU A 57 -8.40 -7.11 26.51
C GLU A 57 -7.20 -6.44 25.83
N ALA A 58 -7.39 -5.95 24.61
CA ALA A 58 -6.35 -5.15 23.99
C ALA A 58 -6.17 -3.83 24.75
N SER A 59 -4.94 -3.55 25.18
CA SER A 59 -4.60 -2.35 25.94
C SER A 59 -3.39 -1.62 25.37
N ALA A 60 -3.25 -0.33 25.73
CA ALA A 60 -2.12 0.48 25.31
C ALA A 60 -0.80 -0.12 25.82
N GLY A 61 0.10 -0.49 24.92
CA GLY A 61 1.39 -1.11 25.22
C GLY A 61 1.45 -2.62 25.01
N CYS A 62 0.34 -3.28 24.65
CA CYS A 62 0.40 -4.67 24.20
C CYS A 62 1.13 -4.80 22.87
N VAL A 63 1.97 -5.82 22.78
CA VAL A 63 2.69 -6.23 21.57
C VAL A 63 2.34 -7.68 21.29
N TYR A 64 1.86 -7.96 20.08
CA TYR A 64 1.44 -9.30 19.66
C TYR A 64 2.36 -9.83 18.57
N ASP A 65 2.52 -11.14 18.43
CA ASP A 65 3.35 -11.71 17.35
C ASP A 65 2.62 -11.75 16.00
N ARG A 66 1.29 -11.66 16.01
CA ARG A 66 0.40 -11.76 14.85
C ARG A 66 -0.99 -11.20 15.13
N CYS A 67 -1.76 -10.92 14.08
CA CYS A 67 -3.10 -10.35 14.25
C CYS A 67 -4.09 -11.32 14.92
N ASP A 68 -4.00 -12.62 14.71
CA ASP A 68 -4.84 -13.64 15.36
C ASP A 68 -4.53 -13.86 16.84
N ALA A 69 -3.40 -13.33 17.34
CA ALA A 69 -3.10 -13.26 18.76
C ALA A 69 -3.79 -12.07 19.46
N VAL A 70 -4.35 -11.11 18.71
CA VAL A 70 -5.16 -10.03 19.29
C VAL A 70 -6.49 -10.63 19.80
N PRO A 71 -6.90 -10.33 21.05
CA PRO A 71 -8.10 -10.92 21.65
C PRO A 71 -9.34 -10.77 20.78
N GLU A 72 -10.13 -11.83 20.60
CA GLU A 72 -11.31 -11.89 19.72
C GLU A 72 -12.31 -10.74 19.96
N GLY A 73 -12.47 -10.30 21.22
CA GLY A 73 -13.36 -9.19 21.58
C GLY A 73 -12.83 -7.78 21.26
N ALA A 74 -11.58 -7.63 20.83
CA ALA A 74 -11.00 -6.33 20.50
C ALA A 74 -11.52 -5.82 19.12
N PRO A 75 -11.75 -4.52 18.93
CA PRO A 75 -12.21 -4.01 17.63
C PRO A 75 -11.17 -4.23 16.53
N ALA A 76 -11.58 -4.18 15.25
CA ALA A 76 -10.61 -3.98 14.17
C ALA A 76 -9.90 -2.63 14.36
N GLY A 77 -8.60 -2.56 14.05
CA GLY A 77 -7.84 -1.34 14.27
C GLY A 77 -6.33 -1.56 14.24
N VAL A 78 -5.60 -0.53 14.64
CA VAL A 78 -4.12 -0.55 14.64
C VAL A 78 -3.60 -1.15 15.93
N TYR A 79 -2.71 -2.14 15.79
CA TYR A 79 -2.03 -2.83 16.87
C TYR A 79 -0.52 -2.80 16.65
N THR A 80 0.23 -2.95 17.75
CA THR A 80 1.68 -3.13 17.69
C THR A 80 1.97 -4.62 17.55
N LEU A 81 2.60 -5.01 16.44
CA LEU A 81 3.02 -6.39 16.21
C LEU A 81 4.54 -6.52 16.23
N ASP A 82 5.05 -7.60 16.78
CA ASP A 82 6.47 -7.96 16.78
C ASP A 82 6.63 -9.42 16.33
N PRO A 83 6.65 -9.68 15.00
CA PRO A 83 6.57 -11.04 14.47
C PRO A 83 7.81 -11.91 14.76
N ASP A 84 8.98 -11.32 15.01
CA ASP A 84 10.20 -12.04 15.37
C ASP A 84 10.58 -11.89 16.86
N GLY A 85 9.82 -11.12 17.63
CA GLY A 85 9.94 -10.97 19.08
C GLY A 85 11.30 -10.37 19.47
N ALA A 86 12.13 -11.14 20.16
CA ALA A 86 13.49 -10.70 20.50
C ALA A 86 14.46 -10.69 19.29
N GLY A 87 13.94 -10.85 18.07
CA GLY A 87 14.67 -10.83 16.82
C GLY A 87 15.21 -9.44 16.43
N PRO A 88 15.89 -9.35 15.29
CA PRO A 88 16.50 -8.11 14.83
C PRO A 88 15.50 -7.10 14.26
N SER A 89 14.27 -7.52 13.92
CA SER A 89 13.26 -6.63 13.37
C SER A 89 12.58 -5.86 14.50
N GLY A 90 12.21 -4.61 14.24
CA GLY A 90 11.46 -3.82 15.20
C GLY A 90 9.96 -4.09 15.10
N ALA A 91 9.23 -3.76 16.17
CA ALA A 91 7.77 -3.83 16.16
C ALA A 91 7.15 -2.91 15.09
N LEU A 92 6.06 -3.37 14.49
CA LEU A 92 5.30 -2.77 13.41
C LEU A 92 3.97 -2.21 13.93
N GLN A 93 3.52 -1.08 13.40
CA GLN A 93 2.12 -0.66 13.51
C GLN A 93 1.33 -1.29 12.36
N VAL A 94 0.31 -2.07 12.70
CA VAL A 94 -0.43 -2.91 11.73
C VAL A 94 -1.91 -2.80 11.97
N HIS A 95 -2.68 -2.57 10.90
CA HIS A 95 -4.13 -2.69 10.98
C HIS A 95 -4.51 -4.17 11.00
N CYS A 96 -5.03 -4.65 12.13
CA CYS A 96 -5.64 -5.97 12.27
C CYS A 96 -7.16 -5.83 12.17
N GLY A 97 -7.76 -6.54 11.22
CA GLY A 97 -9.22 -6.53 11.02
C GLY A 97 -9.73 -7.88 10.56
N GLU A 98 -11.04 -8.05 10.60
CA GLU A 98 -11.72 -9.18 9.97
C GLU A 98 -12.13 -8.77 8.56
N PRO A 99 -11.50 -9.31 7.52
CA PRO A 99 -12.07 -9.25 6.20
C PRO A 99 -13.24 -10.25 6.10
N ALA A 100 -13.99 -10.23 5.01
CA ALA A 100 -15.39 -10.69 4.96
C ALA A 100 -15.70 -12.15 5.39
N ASP A 101 -14.70 -13.04 5.49
CA ASP A 101 -14.85 -14.47 5.84
C ASP A 101 -14.39 -14.83 7.28
N GLY A 102 -13.96 -13.84 8.07
CA GLY A 102 -13.62 -13.98 9.49
C GLY A 102 -12.13 -14.25 9.77
N GLY A 103 -11.81 -14.25 11.07
CA GLY A 103 -10.43 -14.27 11.57
C GLY A 103 -9.73 -12.92 11.42
N ARG A 104 -8.61 -12.72 12.12
CA ARG A 104 -7.87 -11.45 12.07
C ARG A 104 -6.72 -11.53 11.08
N TRP A 105 -6.68 -10.56 10.17
CA TRP A 105 -5.65 -10.44 9.15
C TRP A 105 -4.90 -9.13 9.31
N ALA A 106 -3.63 -9.14 8.92
CA ALA A 106 -2.76 -7.97 8.89
C ALA A 106 -2.86 -7.28 7.53
N LEU A 107 -3.20 -5.98 7.50
CA LEU A 107 -3.24 -5.17 6.28
C LEU A 107 -1.82 -4.92 5.78
N VAL A 108 -1.46 -5.50 4.64
CA VAL A 108 -0.16 -5.28 3.98
C VAL A 108 -0.19 -3.97 3.21
N PHE A 109 -1.27 -3.74 2.46
CA PHE A 109 -1.48 -2.47 1.81
C PHE A 109 -2.94 -2.15 1.60
N ASN A 110 -3.20 -0.87 1.38
CA ASN A 110 -4.49 -0.35 0.98
C ASN A 110 -4.30 0.78 -0.03
N SER A 111 -5.02 0.72 -1.14
CA SER A 111 -5.14 1.81 -2.10
C SER A 111 -6.58 2.30 -2.12
N VAL A 112 -6.78 3.61 -2.00
CA VAL A 112 -8.10 4.24 -1.91
C VAL A 112 -8.31 5.21 -3.07
N GLY A 113 -9.44 5.09 -3.76
CA GLY A 113 -9.81 5.99 -4.84
C GLY A 113 -10.36 7.32 -4.34
N GLU A 114 -9.81 8.42 -4.85
CA GLU A 114 -10.28 9.77 -4.57
C GLU A 114 -9.98 10.68 -5.77
N LEU A 115 -10.98 11.42 -6.25
CA LEU A 115 -10.80 12.34 -7.39
C LEU A 115 -9.84 13.47 -7.02
N GLY A 116 -8.74 13.61 -7.77
CA GLY A 116 -7.66 14.56 -7.45
C GLY A 116 -6.90 14.19 -6.17
N GLY A 117 -6.99 12.93 -5.74
CA GLY A 117 -6.46 12.43 -4.48
C GLY A 117 -4.95 12.17 -4.50
N PRO A 118 -4.38 11.78 -3.36
CA PRO A 118 -2.94 11.55 -3.24
C PRO A 118 -2.48 10.19 -3.80
N THR A 119 -3.40 9.36 -4.32
CA THR A 119 -3.17 7.92 -4.53
C THR A 119 -2.10 7.62 -5.57
N LEU A 120 -2.10 8.29 -6.72
CA LEU A 120 -1.04 8.13 -7.71
C LEU A 120 0.34 8.46 -7.11
N ALA A 121 0.45 9.61 -6.43
CA ALA A 121 1.71 10.03 -5.81
C ALA A 121 2.13 9.11 -4.64
N PHE A 122 1.15 8.52 -3.95
CA PHE A 122 1.41 7.55 -2.88
C PHE A 122 2.10 6.30 -3.43
N TRP A 123 1.67 5.79 -4.58
CA TRP A 123 2.21 4.55 -5.15
C TRP A 123 3.50 4.71 -5.96
N LYS A 124 3.98 5.94 -6.16
CA LYS A 124 5.33 6.23 -6.68
C LYS A 124 6.41 5.94 -5.63
N ILE A 125 6.66 4.65 -5.40
CA ILE A 125 7.67 4.15 -4.46
C ILE A 125 8.90 3.75 -5.27
N LEU A 126 10.05 4.33 -4.95
CA LEU A 126 11.32 3.93 -5.57
C LEU A 126 11.77 2.58 -5.02
N TYR A 127 12.56 1.84 -5.80
CA TYR A 127 13.00 0.51 -5.40
C TYR A 127 13.84 0.50 -4.12
N ALA A 128 14.61 1.57 -3.87
CA ALA A 128 15.36 1.75 -2.63
C ALA A 128 14.44 1.79 -1.38
N ASP A 129 13.18 2.22 -1.56
CA ASP A 129 12.18 2.38 -0.50
C ASP A 129 11.16 1.24 -0.44
N ARG A 130 11.33 0.16 -1.23
CA ARG A 130 10.35 -0.94 -1.33
C ARG A 130 10.07 -1.67 0.00
N LEU A 131 10.97 -1.57 0.97
CA LEU A 131 10.81 -2.14 2.32
C LEU A 131 10.52 -1.06 3.38
N SER A 132 10.30 0.18 2.96
CA SER A 132 9.96 1.31 3.83
C SER A 132 8.44 1.43 3.96
N PRO A 133 7.89 1.47 5.19
CA PRO A 133 6.46 1.70 5.39
C PRO A 133 6.04 3.10 4.92
N LYS A 134 4.82 3.23 4.39
CA LYS A 134 4.24 4.51 3.93
C LYS A 134 2.77 4.59 4.31
N GLY A 135 2.34 5.76 4.79
CA GLY A 135 0.94 6.02 5.18
C GLY A 135 0.53 5.35 6.50
N GLU A 136 -0.51 5.89 7.12
CA GLU A 136 -1.06 5.37 8.38
C GLU A 136 -1.86 4.08 8.14
N PRO A 137 -1.70 3.04 8.97
CA PRO A 137 -2.46 1.79 8.81
C PRO A 137 -3.97 2.02 8.96
N SER A 138 -4.70 2.01 7.85
CA SER A 138 -6.15 2.21 7.81
C SER A 138 -6.75 1.70 6.50
N LEU A 139 -8.04 1.37 6.53
CA LEU A 139 -8.83 1.11 5.33
C LEU A 139 -9.34 2.38 4.64
N ASP A 140 -9.27 3.51 5.32
CA ASP A 140 -9.74 4.81 4.81
C ASP A 140 -8.63 5.62 4.11
N ASN A 141 -7.37 5.17 4.22
CA ASN A 141 -6.21 5.88 3.65
C ASN A 141 -5.36 4.94 2.80
N ASN A 142 -4.57 5.52 1.91
CA ASN A 142 -3.47 4.79 1.28
C ASN A 142 -2.45 4.34 2.33
N HIS A 143 -2.06 3.07 2.27
CA HIS A 143 -1.18 2.44 3.24
C HIS A 143 -0.30 1.37 2.59
N TYR A 144 0.95 1.27 3.05
CA TYR A 144 1.89 0.24 2.66
C TYR A 144 2.77 -0.16 3.85
N GLN A 145 2.72 -1.44 4.23
CA GLN A 145 3.50 -2.05 5.30
C GLN A 145 4.25 -3.28 4.76
N PRO A 146 5.36 -3.06 4.02
CA PRO A 146 6.08 -4.14 3.33
C PRO A 146 6.74 -5.14 4.26
N GLY A 147 7.02 -4.75 5.52
CA GLY A 147 7.57 -5.66 6.53
C GLY A 147 6.71 -6.90 6.75
N LEU A 148 5.40 -6.82 6.47
CA LEU A 148 4.47 -7.95 6.59
C LEU A 148 4.65 -9.02 5.49
N TYR A 149 5.34 -8.73 4.39
CA TYR A 149 5.68 -9.77 3.42
C TYR A 149 6.68 -10.79 3.97
N ILE A 150 7.50 -10.42 4.96
CA ILE A 150 8.51 -11.32 5.56
C ILE A 150 7.86 -12.45 6.38
N PRO A 151 6.98 -12.17 7.37
CA PRO A 151 6.31 -13.23 8.11
C PRO A 151 5.11 -13.83 7.35
N GLY A 152 4.50 -13.11 6.41
CA GLY A 152 3.28 -13.55 5.72
C GLY A 152 3.39 -14.91 5.04
N ARG A 153 2.35 -15.74 5.18
CA ARG A 153 2.30 -17.09 4.59
C ARG A 153 1.04 -17.34 3.78
N GLU A 154 -0.05 -16.74 4.20
CA GLU A 154 -1.29 -16.72 3.45
C GLU A 154 -1.67 -15.27 3.17
N TYR A 155 -2.16 -15.02 1.97
CA TYR A 155 -2.49 -13.71 1.46
C TYR A 155 -3.87 -13.73 0.83
N ARG A 156 -4.47 -12.56 0.82
CA ARG A 156 -5.72 -12.29 0.12
C ARG A 156 -5.73 -10.88 -0.42
N ASP A 157 -6.36 -10.71 -1.57
CA ASP A 157 -6.65 -9.39 -2.12
C ASP A 157 -8.16 -9.18 -2.13
N GLU A 158 -8.58 -8.00 -1.68
CA GLU A 158 -9.97 -7.56 -1.68
C GLU A 158 -10.12 -6.29 -2.50
N ILE A 159 -11.25 -6.19 -3.21
CA ILE A 159 -11.61 -5.02 -3.99
C ILE A 159 -12.98 -4.52 -3.55
N GLU A 160 -13.09 -3.22 -3.32
CA GLU A 160 -14.34 -2.51 -3.06
C GLU A 160 -14.73 -1.68 -4.29
N ASP A 161 -15.92 -1.91 -4.83
CA ASP A 161 -16.45 -1.07 -5.92
C ASP A 161 -17.00 0.28 -5.43
N ILE A 162 -17.39 1.16 -6.35
CA ILE A 162 -17.90 2.50 -6.00
C ILE A 162 -19.15 2.45 -5.10
N PRO A 163 -20.15 1.59 -5.33
CA PRO A 163 -21.27 1.36 -4.40
C PRO A 163 -20.89 0.84 -3.01
N GLY A 164 -19.71 0.22 -2.83
CA GLY A 164 -19.24 -0.32 -1.56
C GLY A 164 -19.36 -1.84 -1.42
N THR A 165 -19.57 -2.56 -2.52
CA THR A 165 -19.49 -4.03 -2.56
C THR A 165 -18.03 -4.44 -2.42
N VAL A 166 -17.72 -5.24 -1.41
CA VAL A 166 -16.38 -5.81 -1.20
C VAL A 166 -16.37 -7.27 -1.60
N VAL A 167 -15.39 -7.68 -2.41
CA VAL A 167 -15.19 -9.07 -2.81
C VAL A 167 -13.72 -9.48 -2.64
N GLU A 168 -13.51 -10.72 -2.22
CA GLU A 168 -12.18 -11.36 -2.29
C GLU A 168 -11.94 -11.79 -3.74
N VAL A 169 -10.92 -11.21 -4.37
CA VAL A 169 -10.54 -11.54 -5.75
C VAL A 169 -9.35 -12.48 -5.82
N LEU A 170 -8.62 -12.68 -4.72
CA LEU A 170 -7.50 -13.61 -4.64
C LEU A 170 -7.34 -14.15 -3.23
N ARG A 171 -7.01 -15.44 -3.14
CA ARG A 171 -6.41 -16.05 -1.97
C ARG A 171 -5.26 -16.96 -2.39
N ALA A 172 -4.12 -16.83 -1.73
CA ALA A 172 -2.92 -17.57 -2.08
C ALA A 172 -2.01 -17.80 -0.87
N ASN A 173 -1.18 -18.83 -0.96
CA ASN A 173 -0.07 -19.06 -0.04
C ASN A 173 1.26 -18.67 -0.69
N ALA A 174 2.26 -18.36 0.14
CA ALA A 174 3.66 -18.29 -0.24
C ALA A 174 4.54 -18.78 0.93
N GLU A 175 5.72 -19.33 0.62
CA GLU A 175 6.70 -19.75 1.63
C GLU A 175 7.47 -18.57 2.24
N GLY A 176 7.32 -17.38 1.66
CA GLY A 176 7.93 -16.12 2.07
C GLY A 176 8.08 -15.19 0.86
N ILE A 177 8.95 -14.20 0.98
CA ILE A 177 9.30 -13.27 -0.09
C ILE A 177 10.83 -13.18 -0.20
N ASP A 178 11.34 -13.00 -1.41
CA ASP A 178 12.71 -12.56 -1.63
C ASP A 178 12.78 -11.04 -1.42
N PRO A 179 13.48 -10.52 -0.40
CA PRO A 179 13.54 -9.09 -0.12
C PRO A 179 14.34 -8.29 -1.16
N GLU A 180 15.15 -8.95 -2.00
CA GLU A 180 15.83 -8.30 -3.11
C GLU A 180 14.83 -8.08 -4.25
N THR A 181 14.17 -9.13 -4.72
CA THR A 181 13.28 -9.01 -5.90
C THR A 181 11.84 -8.65 -5.57
N MET A 182 11.46 -8.73 -4.29
CA MET A 182 10.09 -8.68 -3.79
C MET A 182 9.18 -9.71 -4.47
N GLN A 183 9.74 -10.78 -5.02
CA GLN A 183 8.99 -11.91 -5.56
C GLN A 183 8.60 -12.86 -4.44
N LEU A 184 7.34 -13.28 -4.42
CA LEU A 184 6.86 -14.29 -3.48
C LEU A 184 7.47 -15.66 -3.81
N LEU A 185 7.91 -16.38 -2.78
CA LEU A 185 8.55 -17.68 -2.90
C LEU A 185 7.48 -18.77 -2.94
N THR A 186 7.55 -19.62 -3.97
CA THR A 186 6.63 -20.76 -4.16
C THR A 186 5.15 -20.36 -4.01
N PRO A 187 4.65 -19.35 -4.75
CA PRO A 187 3.28 -18.89 -4.60
C PRO A 187 2.30 -19.97 -5.08
N ILE A 188 1.24 -20.23 -4.29
CA ILE A 188 0.21 -21.23 -4.59
C ILE A 188 -1.16 -20.57 -4.48
N ARG A 189 -1.88 -20.49 -5.60
CA ARG A 189 -3.28 -20.03 -5.63
C ARG A 189 -4.20 -21.00 -4.89
N LEU A 190 -5.05 -20.49 -4.01
CA LEU A 190 -6.06 -21.26 -3.27
C LEU A 190 -7.48 -21.05 -3.83
N SER A 191 -7.87 -19.79 -4.04
CA SER A 191 -9.16 -19.38 -4.62
C SER A 191 -9.05 -18.00 -5.25
N GLY A 192 -10.03 -17.63 -6.07
CA GLY A 192 -9.95 -16.40 -6.86
C GLY A 192 -8.73 -16.41 -7.80
N GLY A 193 -8.33 -15.25 -8.29
CA GLY A 193 -7.11 -15.11 -9.08
C GLY A 193 -7.23 -15.65 -10.50
N GLU A 194 -8.45 -15.81 -11.00
CA GLU A 194 -8.73 -16.07 -12.43
C GLU A 194 -8.22 -14.92 -13.31
N ASP A 195 -8.27 -15.09 -14.64
CA ASP A 195 -7.98 -14.04 -15.62
C ASP A 195 -6.59 -13.39 -15.47
N ASN A 196 -5.58 -14.21 -15.16
CA ASN A 196 -4.19 -13.82 -14.91
C ASN A 196 -3.97 -12.99 -13.63
N LEU A 197 -5.00 -12.75 -12.80
CA LEU A 197 -4.84 -11.94 -11.59
C LEU A 197 -3.81 -12.55 -10.64
N PHE A 198 -3.87 -13.86 -10.41
CA PHE A 198 -2.84 -14.54 -9.61
C PHE A 198 -1.44 -14.39 -10.23
N ASP A 199 -1.30 -14.69 -11.52
CA ASP A 199 0.00 -14.70 -12.17
C ASP A 199 0.60 -13.30 -12.23
N TRP A 200 -0.19 -12.26 -12.50
CA TRP A 200 0.32 -10.90 -12.76
C TRP A 200 0.38 -10.01 -11.51
N GLN A 201 -0.46 -10.27 -10.51
CA GLN A 201 -0.53 -9.42 -9.30
C GLN A 201 0.06 -10.06 -8.05
N PHE A 202 0.45 -11.35 -8.12
CA PHE A 202 0.95 -12.09 -6.96
C PHE A 202 2.14 -13.01 -7.30
N GLY A 203 2.07 -13.76 -8.41
CA GLY A 203 3.09 -14.75 -8.77
C GLY A 203 4.41 -14.16 -9.31
N THR A 204 4.41 -12.89 -9.68
CA THR A 204 5.53 -12.21 -10.32
C THR A 204 6.29 -11.31 -9.35
N GLY A 205 7.33 -10.63 -9.84
CA GLY A 205 8.11 -9.69 -9.06
C GLY A 205 7.44 -8.33 -8.94
N TRP A 206 7.97 -7.53 -8.02
CA TRP A 206 7.56 -6.15 -7.83
C TRP A 206 8.38 -5.23 -8.72
N ALA A 207 7.74 -4.32 -9.44
CA ALA A 207 8.42 -3.30 -10.24
C ALA A 207 8.10 -1.90 -9.73
N SER A 208 9.04 -0.99 -9.92
CA SER A 208 8.94 0.46 -9.74
C SER A 208 9.55 1.16 -10.94
N GLU A 209 9.41 2.48 -11.05
CA GLU A 209 9.96 3.25 -12.17
C GLU A 209 11.46 2.99 -12.42
N ASP A 210 12.22 2.70 -11.37
CA ASP A 210 13.67 2.49 -11.37
C ASP A 210 14.11 1.02 -11.23
N PHE A 211 13.18 0.07 -11.19
CA PHE A 211 13.47 -1.36 -11.08
C PHE A 211 12.41 -2.22 -11.75
N ASP A 212 12.85 -3.12 -12.62
CA ASP A 212 11.97 -3.93 -13.45
C ASP A 212 12.09 -5.41 -13.08
N ARG A 213 10.97 -5.96 -12.57
CA ARG A 213 10.76 -7.40 -12.33
C ARG A 213 9.40 -7.86 -12.80
N ASP A 214 8.82 -7.11 -13.73
CA ASP A 214 7.63 -7.56 -14.41
C ASP A 214 7.99 -8.63 -15.47
N THR A 215 6.99 -9.14 -16.17
CA THR A 215 7.17 -10.15 -17.23
C THR A 215 6.87 -9.62 -18.62
N LYS A 216 6.69 -8.29 -18.77
CA LYS A 216 6.54 -7.62 -20.05
C LYS A 216 7.91 -7.57 -20.73
N GLY A 217 8.12 -8.48 -21.67
CA GLY A 217 9.45 -8.71 -22.26
C GLY A 217 10.12 -7.53 -22.96
N ASP A 218 9.44 -6.39 -23.15
CA ASP A 218 9.93 -5.21 -23.86
C ASP A 218 9.75 -3.86 -23.13
N GLY A 219 9.69 -3.86 -21.79
CA GLY A 219 9.81 -2.63 -21.01
C GLY A 219 9.19 -2.72 -19.62
N ASN A 220 9.39 -1.68 -18.83
CA ASN A 220 8.94 -1.62 -17.44
C ASN A 220 7.51 -1.07 -17.36
N CYS A 221 6.58 -1.89 -16.86
CA CYS A 221 5.19 -1.53 -16.63
C CYS A 221 5.05 -0.37 -15.65
N ALA A 222 5.83 -0.33 -14.57
CA ALA A 222 5.78 0.81 -13.66
C ALA A 222 6.13 2.12 -14.40
N SER A 223 7.15 2.12 -15.26
CA SER A 223 7.50 3.31 -16.05
C SER A 223 6.42 3.70 -17.06
N ALA A 224 5.73 2.72 -17.66
CA ALA A 224 4.63 2.96 -18.59
C ALA A 224 3.39 3.52 -17.90
N PHE A 225 3.11 3.07 -16.67
CA PHE A 225 1.92 3.40 -15.90
C PHE A 225 2.25 4.35 -14.76
N ALA A 226 2.79 5.51 -15.15
CA ALA A 226 3.00 6.67 -14.30
C ALA A 226 3.82 6.43 -13.02
N GLY A 227 4.76 5.48 -13.03
CA GLY A 227 5.68 5.20 -11.93
C GLY A 227 5.03 4.50 -10.73
N VAL A 228 3.82 3.96 -10.88
CA VAL A 228 3.15 3.18 -9.84
C VAL A 228 3.96 1.92 -9.57
N ALA A 229 4.22 1.63 -8.29
CA ALA A 229 4.99 0.48 -7.89
C ALA A 229 4.09 -0.61 -7.29
N GLN A 230 4.16 -1.82 -7.85
CA GLN A 230 3.36 -2.97 -7.45
C GLN A 230 3.95 -4.26 -8.04
N HIS A 231 3.35 -5.40 -7.69
CA HIS A 231 3.57 -6.65 -8.42
C HIS A 231 2.95 -6.55 -9.80
N TYR A 232 3.78 -6.68 -10.83
CA TYR A 232 3.37 -6.62 -12.24
C TYR A 232 3.72 -7.93 -12.93
N GLY A 233 2.84 -8.39 -13.81
CA GLY A 233 3.11 -9.48 -14.75
C GLY A 233 3.34 -8.91 -16.14
N ASN A 234 2.47 -9.22 -17.10
CA ASN A 234 2.43 -8.48 -18.36
C ASN A 234 1.65 -7.17 -18.15
N CYS A 235 2.24 -6.31 -17.33
CA CYS A 235 1.59 -5.23 -16.59
C CYS A 235 0.60 -5.77 -15.58
N PHE A 236 -0.70 -5.52 -15.70
CA PHE A 236 -1.59 -5.77 -14.57
C PHE A 236 -3.00 -6.10 -14.96
N VAL A 237 -3.71 -6.72 -14.02
CA VAL A 237 -5.17 -6.85 -14.02
C VAL A 237 -5.82 -5.73 -13.21
N TYR A 238 -5.14 -5.24 -12.16
CA TYR A 238 -5.53 -4.05 -11.42
C TYR A 238 -4.34 -3.11 -11.22
N SER A 239 -4.60 -1.82 -11.16
CA SER A 239 -3.57 -0.83 -10.84
C SER A 239 -3.86 -0.23 -9.48
N LEU A 240 -2.82 -0.04 -8.66
CA LEU A 240 -2.97 0.58 -7.35
C LEU A 240 -3.07 2.11 -7.43
N GLY A 241 -2.59 2.76 -8.49
CA GLY A 241 -2.50 4.22 -8.51
C GLY A 241 -2.61 4.91 -9.86
N ALA A 242 -2.67 4.15 -10.94
CA ALA A 242 -2.76 4.66 -12.31
C ALA A 242 -3.99 4.09 -13.00
N ASP A 243 -4.43 4.77 -14.05
CA ASP A 243 -5.37 4.20 -15.00
C ASP A 243 -4.71 3.04 -15.77
N GLY A 244 -5.50 2.05 -16.18
CA GLY A 244 -5.09 0.98 -17.07
C GLY A 244 -5.31 1.27 -18.56
N ASP A 245 -6.00 2.36 -18.90
CA ASP A 245 -6.18 2.73 -20.29
C ASP A 245 -4.96 3.53 -20.83
N GLU A 246 -4.25 2.91 -21.78
CA GLU A 246 -3.03 3.50 -22.38
C GLU A 246 -3.33 4.78 -23.20
N ASP A 247 -4.59 5.03 -23.56
CA ASP A 247 -4.99 6.03 -24.57
C ASP A 247 -5.59 7.33 -23.98
N GLU A 248 -6.10 7.35 -22.73
CA GLU A 248 -6.79 8.50 -22.12
C GLU A 248 -6.19 8.89 -20.76
N SER A 249 -5.03 9.55 -20.76
CA SER A 249 -4.31 9.99 -19.55
C SER A 249 -4.19 8.92 -18.46
N VAL A 250 -3.05 8.24 -18.40
CA VAL A 250 -2.69 7.22 -17.40
C VAL A 250 -2.88 7.61 -15.92
N THR A 251 -3.20 8.87 -15.63
CA THR A 251 -3.49 9.40 -14.30
C THR A 251 -4.97 9.39 -13.94
N ASP A 252 -5.88 9.42 -14.91
CA ASP A 252 -7.35 9.47 -14.75
C ASP A 252 -7.83 10.40 -13.63
N ASP A 253 -7.59 11.70 -13.80
CA ASP A 253 -7.86 12.74 -12.79
C ASP A 253 -7.30 12.44 -11.39
N ASP A 254 -6.19 11.69 -11.32
CA ASP A 254 -5.54 11.20 -10.11
C ASP A 254 -6.46 10.36 -9.21
N TRP A 255 -7.46 9.66 -9.78
CA TRP A 255 -8.38 8.80 -9.02
C TRP A 255 -7.63 7.74 -8.19
N GLY A 256 -6.69 7.04 -8.81
CA GLY A 256 -5.91 5.98 -8.17
C GLY A 256 -6.25 4.57 -8.68
N PRO A 257 -6.94 3.73 -7.88
CA PRO A 257 -7.03 2.31 -8.15
C PRO A 257 -8.07 1.97 -9.22
N HIS A 258 -7.70 1.06 -10.10
CA HIS A 258 -8.51 0.58 -11.22
C HIS A 258 -8.44 -0.94 -11.35
N LEU A 259 -9.50 -1.55 -11.88
CA LEU A 259 -9.61 -2.98 -12.15
C LEU A 259 -10.09 -3.21 -13.58
N GLU A 260 -9.53 -4.19 -14.27
CA GLU A 260 -10.02 -4.58 -15.60
C GLU A 260 -11.53 -4.90 -15.55
N THR A 261 -12.32 -4.25 -16.41
CA THR A 261 -13.80 -4.29 -16.33
C THR A 261 -14.37 -5.69 -16.49
N VAL A 262 -13.73 -6.54 -17.28
CA VAL A 262 -14.15 -7.95 -17.43
C VAL A 262 -13.99 -8.74 -16.14
N VAL A 263 -12.94 -8.46 -15.37
CA VAL A 263 -12.68 -9.07 -14.06
C VAL A 263 -13.63 -8.49 -13.02
N ALA A 264 -13.86 -7.18 -13.01
CA ALA A 264 -14.89 -6.57 -12.15
C ALA A 264 -16.25 -7.26 -12.34
N THR A 265 -16.65 -7.46 -13.59
CA THR A 265 -17.90 -8.13 -13.95
C THR A 265 -17.93 -9.60 -13.52
N SER A 266 -16.84 -10.34 -13.65
CA SER A 266 -16.79 -11.76 -13.29
C SER A 266 -16.95 -11.99 -11.78
N TYR A 267 -16.51 -11.04 -10.96
CA TYR A 267 -16.75 -11.03 -9.50
C TYR A 267 -18.05 -10.32 -9.07
N GLY A 268 -18.85 -9.83 -10.02
CA GLY A 268 -20.13 -9.18 -9.73
C GLY A 268 -20.01 -7.77 -9.14
N LEU A 269 -18.87 -7.11 -9.33
CA LEU A 269 -18.66 -5.71 -8.97
C LEU A 269 -19.30 -4.77 -10.01
N SER A 270 -19.67 -3.56 -9.57
CA SER A 270 -20.09 -2.50 -10.50
C SER A 270 -18.94 -2.07 -11.41
N ASN A 271 -19.25 -1.66 -12.64
CA ASN A 271 -18.32 -1.00 -13.54
C ASN A 271 -18.97 0.23 -14.22
N ASP A 272 -18.14 1.14 -14.70
CA ASP A 272 -18.49 2.37 -15.41
C ASP A 272 -18.42 2.24 -16.94
N GLY A 273 -18.00 1.08 -17.45
CA GLY A 273 -17.95 0.77 -18.88
C GLY A 273 -16.64 1.17 -19.59
N SER A 274 -15.65 1.72 -18.87
CA SER A 274 -14.28 1.82 -19.39
C SER A 274 -13.64 0.43 -19.51
N HIS A 275 -12.43 0.35 -20.07
CA HIS A 275 -11.73 -0.93 -20.13
C HIS A 275 -11.08 -1.28 -18.79
N TYR A 276 -10.61 -0.28 -18.04
CA TYR A 276 -10.28 -0.39 -16.62
C TYR A 276 -11.20 0.48 -15.77
N THR A 277 -12.10 -0.15 -15.00
CA THR A 277 -13.10 0.57 -14.21
C THR A 277 -12.51 1.10 -12.90
N ARG A 278 -12.96 2.28 -12.50
CA ARG A 278 -12.62 2.85 -11.19
C ARG A 278 -13.16 1.96 -10.07
N VAL A 279 -12.30 1.63 -9.13
CA VAL A 279 -12.71 0.96 -7.88
C VAL A 279 -12.46 1.90 -6.71
N LYS A 280 -13.23 1.71 -5.63
CA LYS A 280 -13.11 2.54 -4.43
C LYS A 280 -11.88 2.15 -3.62
N ARG A 281 -11.55 0.85 -3.57
CA ARG A 281 -10.43 0.35 -2.77
C ARG A 281 -9.85 -0.95 -3.32
N ILE A 282 -8.53 -1.10 -3.20
CA ILE A 282 -7.84 -2.39 -3.37
C ILE A 282 -6.96 -2.61 -2.14
N SER A 283 -7.14 -3.74 -1.46
CA SER A 283 -6.42 -4.06 -0.23
C SER A 283 -5.77 -5.43 -0.34
N ARG A 284 -4.55 -5.58 0.18
CA ARG A 284 -3.93 -6.88 0.41
C ARG A 284 -3.77 -7.12 1.89
N TRP A 285 -4.12 -8.32 2.31
CA TRP A 285 -3.97 -8.78 3.67
C TRP A 285 -3.08 -10.02 3.74
N THR A 286 -2.50 -10.26 4.91
CA THR A 286 -1.76 -11.49 5.20
C THR A 286 -1.99 -12.02 6.61
N ARG A 287 -1.71 -13.31 6.80
CA ARG A 287 -1.58 -13.98 8.09
C ARG A 287 -0.46 -15.03 8.07
N TRP A 288 -0.03 -15.48 9.25
CA TRP A 288 1.06 -16.44 9.46
C TRP A 288 0.92 -17.17 10.79
#